data_AF-A0A953QTL8-F1
#
_entry.id   AF-A0A953QTL8-F1
#
_cell.length_a   1.000
_cell.length_b   1.000
_cell.length_c   1.000
_cell.angle_alpha   90.00
_cell.angle_beta   90.00
_cell.angle_gamma   90.00
#
_symmetry.space_group_name_H-M   'P 1'
#
loop_
_entity.id
_entity.type
_entity.pdbx_description
1 polymer ?
#
loop_
_entity_poly.entity_id
_entity_poly.type
_entity_poly.pdbx_seq_one_letter_code
_entity_poly.pdbx_strand_id
1 'polypeptide(L)'
;MRIRITILFAIALAGLVIAQEQPGVPDGLPWPRGVYLRTGSDWIQLPANPLMPFLNGDARWLLGFGHSDPVAEMPGPHALVQLGNGKPMFYLRGLPASNGIYLVRSEPKEDYRQIRMPRSRDFRQFTRLRQQDMIELDMRAISGDVLSATPRTELKPGEYAIVSVFEQNLRQIRASFDFGVSGK
;
A
#
# COMPACT_ATOMS: atom_id res chain seq x y z
N MET A 1 49.25 40.94 -40.40
CA MET A 1 48.67 41.03 -39.03
C MET A 1 47.77 39.82 -38.81
N ARG A 2 47.80 39.25 -37.60
CA ARG A 2 47.63 37.82 -37.29
C ARG A 2 46.19 37.26 -37.39
N ILE A 3 46.10 36.05 -37.92
CA ILE A 3 44.95 35.14 -37.95
C ILE A 3 44.65 34.64 -36.53
N ARG A 4 43.39 34.68 -36.09
CA ARG A 4 42.89 33.93 -34.93
C ARG A 4 41.64 33.15 -35.34
N ILE A 5 41.81 31.87 -35.62
CA ILE A 5 40.72 30.91 -35.80
C ILE A 5 40.49 30.28 -34.42
N THR A 6 39.40 30.65 -33.77
CA THR A 6 38.96 30.03 -32.51
C THR A 6 38.14 28.80 -32.85
N ILE A 7 38.72 27.61 -32.67
CA ILE A 7 38.01 26.33 -32.80
C ILE A 7 37.27 26.08 -31.48
N LEU A 8 35.93 26.16 -31.51
CA LEU A 8 35.07 25.69 -30.42
C LEU A 8 34.86 24.17 -30.59
N PHE A 9 35.40 23.39 -29.67
CA PHE A 9 35.07 21.97 -29.52
C PHE A 9 33.70 21.85 -28.81
N ALA A 10 32.68 21.43 -29.55
CA ALA A 10 31.41 21.00 -28.98
C ALA A 10 31.51 19.50 -28.64
N ILE A 11 31.63 19.17 -27.35
CA ILE A 11 31.52 17.79 -26.88
C ILE A 11 30.03 17.49 -26.72
N ALA A 12 29.44 16.82 -27.71
CA ALA A 12 28.11 16.24 -27.59
C ALA A 12 28.20 15.01 -26.67
N LEU A 13 27.79 15.18 -25.41
CA LEU A 13 27.54 14.06 -24.50
C LEU A 13 26.30 13.30 -25.02
N ALA A 14 26.51 12.25 -25.81
CA ALA A 14 25.48 11.28 -26.11
C ALA A 14 25.18 10.48 -24.83
N GLY A 15 24.14 10.87 -24.11
CA GLY A 15 23.64 10.12 -22.97
C GLY A 15 23.09 8.78 -23.45
N LEU A 16 23.73 7.67 -23.04
CA LEU A 16 23.10 6.36 -23.09
C LEU A 16 21.87 6.40 -22.17
N VAL A 17 20.69 6.51 -22.78
CA VAL A 17 19.44 6.11 -22.11
C VAL A 17 19.46 4.58 -22.10
N ILE A 18 19.93 3.99 -21.00
CA ILE A 18 19.68 2.58 -20.73
C ILE A 18 18.16 2.47 -20.53
N ALA A 19 17.47 1.94 -21.53
CA ALA A 19 16.09 1.51 -21.37
C ALA A 19 16.07 0.48 -20.24
N GLN A 20 15.57 0.87 -19.06
CA GLN A 20 15.30 -0.10 -18.01
C GLN A 20 14.25 -1.07 -18.58
N GLU A 21 14.64 -2.33 -18.77
CA GLU A 21 13.69 -3.40 -19.07
C GLU A 21 12.58 -3.35 -18.00
N GLN A 22 11.36 -3.05 -18.43
CA GLN A 22 10.20 -3.27 -17.57
C GLN A 22 10.14 -4.78 -17.34
N PRO A 23 10.33 -5.25 -16.09
CA PRO A 23 10.22 -6.67 -15.82
C PRO A 23 8.80 -7.10 -16.20
N GLY A 24 8.67 -8.18 -16.98
CA GLY A 24 7.37 -8.76 -17.32
C GLY A 24 6.63 -9.29 -16.09
N VAL A 25 5.37 -9.72 -16.27
CA VAL A 25 4.62 -10.38 -15.20
C VAL A 25 5.43 -11.58 -14.71
N PRO A 26 5.72 -11.71 -13.42
CA PRO A 26 6.48 -12.85 -12.91
C PRO A 26 5.80 -14.18 -13.27
N ASP A 27 6.60 -15.15 -13.70
CA ASP A 27 6.10 -16.47 -14.03
C ASP A 27 5.36 -17.11 -12.85
N GLY A 28 4.22 -17.73 -13.17
CA GLY A 28 3.39 -18.42 -12.20
C GLY A 28 2.55 -17.52 -11.28
N LEU A 29 2.56 -16.19 -11.45
CA LEU A 29 1.69 -15.30 -10.66
C LEU A 29 0.22 -15.71 -10.82
N PRO A 30 -0.49 -16.07 -9.72
CA PRO A 30 -1.87 -16.54 -9.81
C PRO A 30 -2.79 -15.56 -10.53
N TRP A 31 -3.75 -16.10 -11.29
CA TRP A 31 -4.71 -15.33 -12.09
C TRP A 31 -5.76 -14.53 -11.30
N PRO A 32 -6.28 -15.00 -10.15
CA PRO A 32 -7.33 -14.27 -9.44
C PRO A 32 -6.89 -12.86 -9.00
N ARG A 33 -7.85 -11.95 -8.80
CA ARG A 33 -7.61 -10.63 -8.20
C ARG A 33 -7.05 -10.80 -6.78
N GLY A 34 -6.04 -10.01 -6.41
CA GLY A 34 -5.50 -10.06 -5.07
C GLY A 34 -4.14 -9.39 -4.90
N VAL A 35 -3.60 -9.53 -3.69
CA VAL A 35 -2.23 -9.15 -3.34
C VAL A 35 -1.44 -10.42 -3.08
N TYR A 36 -0.31 -10.53 -3.77
CA TYR A 36 0.52 -11.72 -3.78
C TYR A 36 1.94 -11.42 -3.34
N LEU A 37 2.57 -12.40 -2.72
CA LEU A 37 3.98 -12.42 -2.35
C LEU A 37 4.61 -13.66 -2.93
N ARG A 38 5.88 -13.55 -3.34
CA ARG A 38 6.67 -14.70 -3.76
C ARG A 38 7.56 -15.16 -2.60
N THR A 39 7.45 -16.43 -2.22
CA THR A 39 8.29 -17.06 -1.20
C THR A 39 9.00 -18.27 -1.81
N GLY A 40 10.24 -18.07 -2.27
CA GLY A 40 10.95 -19.08 -3.03
C GLY A 40 10.28 -19.34 -4.39
N SER A 41 9.88 -20.59 -4.63
CA SER A 41 9.11 -20.99 -5.81
C SER A 41 7.61 -20.68 -5.72
N ASP A 42 7.11 -20.45 -4.51
CA ASP A 42 5.68 -20.47 -4.25
C ASP A 42 5.09 -19.07 -4.16
N TRP A 43 3.78 -18.99 -4.44
CA TRP A 43 3.00 -17.78 -4.35
C TRP A 43 2.06 -17.84 -3.15
N ILE A 44 2.12 -16.81 -2.31
CA ILE A 44 1.21 -16.63 -1.19
C ILE A 44 0.25 -15.50 -1.54
N GLN A 45 -1.05 -15.79 -1.52
CA GLN A 45 -2.09 -14.76 -1.61
C GLN A 45 -2.40 -14.24 -0.20
N LEU A 46 -2.38 -12.93 -0.03
CA LEU A 46 -2.84 -12.32 1.22
C LEU A 46 -4.38 -12.42 1.32
N PRO A 47 -4.93 -12.82 2.47
CA PRO A 47 -6.36 -12.81 2.70
C PRO A 47 -6.94 -11.41 2.51
N ALA A 48 -8.10 -11.32 1.86
CA ALA A 48 -8.81 -10.06 1.71
C ALA A 48 -9.85 -9.92 2.83
N ASN A 49 -9.81 -8.80 3.54
CA ASN A 49 -10.75 -8.46 4.61
C ASN A 49 -11.49 -7.16 4.27
N PRO A 50 -12.83 -7.11 4.42
CA PRO A 50 -13.57 -5.86 4.26
C PRO A 50 -13.22 -4.91 5.40
N LEU A 51 -12.65 -3.76 5.04
CA LEU A 51 -12.30 -2.70 5.96
C LEU A 51 -13.47 -1.71 5.99
N MET A 52 -14.28 -1.80 7.04
CA MET A 52 -15.37 -0.88 7.32
C MET A 52 -15.06 -0.09 8.59
N PRO A 53 -15.13 1.25 8.55
CA PRO A 53 -14.94 2.05 9.75
C PRO A 53 -16.15 1.89 10.67
N PHE A 54 -15.96 1.23 11.80
CA PHE A 54 -16.94 1.23 12.89
C PHE A 54 -16.69 2.43 13.80
N LEU A 55 -17.76 3.01 14.32
CA LEU A 55 -17.70 4.12 15.26
C LEU A 55 -17.61 3.53 16.67
N ASN A 56 -16.42 3.62 17.29
CA ASN A 56 -16.35 3.47 18.74
C ASN A 56 -17.07 4.66 19.38
N GLY A 57 -18.19 4.40 20.08
CA GLY A 57 -18.93 5.40 20.86
C GLY A 57 -20.13 6.07 20.17
N ASP A 58 -20.89 5.35 19.34
CA ASP A 58 -22.10 5.85 18.65
C ASP A 58 -23.05 6.65 19.56
N ALA A 59 -23.26 6.20 20.80
CA ALA A 59 -24.10 6.89 21.76
C ALA A 59 -23.58 8.29 22.15
N ARG A 60 -22.26 8.49 22.19
CA ARG A 60 -21.62 9.76 22.59
C ARG A 60 -21.57 10.75 21.43
N TRP A 61 -21.30 10.25 20.22
CA TRP A 61 -21.33 11.07 19.00
C TRP A 61 -22.74 11.58 18.67
N LEU A 62 -23.77 10.74 18.81
CA LEU A 62 -25.18 11.14 18.64
C LEU A 62 -25.62 12.24 19.61
N LEU A 63 -24.98 12.32 20.79
CA LEU A 63 -25.29 13.31 21.83
C LEU A 63 -24.40 14.57 21.74
N GLY A 64 -23.60 14.73 20.69
CA GLY A 64 -22.78 15.93 20.48
C GLY A 64 -21.55 16.05 21.39
N PHE A 65 -21.24 15.02 22.18
CA PHE A 65 -20.09 14.99 23.08
C PHE A 65 -19.12 13.87 22.69
N GLY A 66 -18.02 14.22 22.01
CA GLY A 66 -16.93 13.27 21.76
C GLY A 66 -16.17 13.54 20.47
N HIS A 67 -14.86 13.25 20.48
CA HIS A 67 -14.10 13.06 19.25
C HIS A 67 -14.32 11.61 18.82
N SER A 68 -15.02 11.40 17.70
CA SER A 68 -15.07 10.07 17.10
C SER A 68 -13.78 9.87 16.31
N ASP A 69 -12.95 8.92 16.76
CA ASP A 69 -11.86 8.34 15.98
C ASP A 69 -12.37 6.99 15.44
N PRO A 70 -13.03 6.95 14.27
CA PRO A 70 -13.44 5.70 13.67
C PRO A 70 -12.22 4.79 13.53
N VAL A 71 -12.43 3.52 13.82
CA VAL A 71 -11.44 2.47 13.59
C VAL A 71 -12.07 1.43 12.69
N ALA A 72 -11.25 0.80 11.87
CA ALA A 72 -11.64 -0.42 11.19
C ALA A 72 -10.90 -1.58 11.84
N GLU A 73 -11.66 -2.62 12.19
CA GLU A 73 -11.15 -3.79 12.88
C GLU A 73 -10.92 -4.93 11.88
N MET A 74 -9.84 -5.66 12.10
CA MET A 74 -9.45 -6.85 11.36
C MET A 74 -9.34 -8.00 12.34
N PRO A 75 -9.86 -9.19 12.00
CA PRO A 75 -9.96 -10.29 12.95
C PRO A 75 -8.59 -10.82 13.38
N GLY A 76 -8.50 -11.24 14.65
CA GLY A 76 -7.34 -11.88 15.23
C GLY A 76 -6.25 -10.91 15.68
N PRO A 77 -5.47 -11.28 16.72
CA PRO A 77 -4.39 -10.45 17.25
C PRO A 77 -3.19 -10.29 16.29
N HIS A 78 -3.05 -11.23 15.34
CA HIS A 78 -1.97 -11.30 14.37
C HIS A 78 -2.49 -11.64 12.98
N ALA A 79 -1.80 -11.15 11.94
CA ALA A 79 -2.04 -11.58 10.58
C ALA A 79 -1.71 -13.06 10.42
N LEU A 80 -2.48 -13.74 9.57
CA LEU A 80 -2.23 -15.14 9.21
C LEU A 80 -0.89 -15.32 8.49
N VAL A 81 -0.48 -14.31 7.71
CA VAL A 81 0.80 -14.31 6.99
C VAL A 81 1.81 -13.47 7.77
N GLN A 82 2.92 -14.09 8.17
CA GLN A 82 4.02 -13.44 8.88
C GLN A 82 5.29 -13.51 8.04
N LEU A 83 5.95 -12.37 7.84
CA LEU A 83 7.11 -12.21 6.97
C LEU A 83 8.38 -11.98 7.80
N GLY A 84 9.45 -12.71 7.49
CA GLY A 84 10.77 -12.50 8.08
C GLY A 84 11.61 -11.40 7.40
N ASN A 85 11.07 -10.75 6.35
CA ASN A 85 11.72 -9.64 5.68
C ASN A 85 10.97 -8.32 5.96
N GLY A 86 11.72 -7.25 6.22
CA GLY A 86 11.15 -5.92 6.43
C GLY A 86 10.91 -5.16 5.13
N LYS A 87 11.32 -5.69 3.97
CA LYS A 87 11.16 -5.01 2.68
C LYS A 87 10.51 -5.92 1.64
N PRO A 88 9.27 -6.40 1.90
CA PRO A 88 8.58 -7.31 0.98
C PRO A 88 8.22 -6.63 -0.33
N MET A 89 8.30 -7.37 -1.43
CA MET A 89 7.75 -6.96 -2.72
C MET A 89 6.41 -7.65 -2.94
N PHE A 90 5.36 -6.86 -3.07
CA PHE A 90 4.01 -7.32 -3.35
C PHE A 90 3.70 -7.21 -4.83
N TYR A 91 2.88 -8.13 -5.32
CA TYR A 91 2.30 -8.10 -6.66
C TYR A 91 0.78 -7.98 -6.53
N LEU A 92 0.24 -6.89 -7.06
CA LEU A 92 -1.16 -6.53 -6.96
C LEU A 92 -1.79 -6.77 -8.32
N ARG A 93 -2.74 -7.73 -8.41
CA ARG A 93 -3.46 -8.04 -9.64
C ARG A 93 -4.91 -7.60 -9.53
N GLY A 94 -5.42 -6.91 -10.55
CA GLY A 94 -6.80 -6.40 -10.59
C GLY A 94 -7.07 -5.30 -9.54
N LEU A 95 -6.03 -4.63 -9.07
CA LEU A 95 -6.11 -3.50 -8.12
C LEU A 95 -5.48 -2.28 -8.79
N PRO A 96 -6.27 -1.47 -9.54
CA PRO A 96 -5.71 -0.36 -10.29
C PRO A 96 -5.20 0.73 -9.35
N ALA A 97 -4.06 1.35 -9.68
CA ALA A 97 -3.46 2.41 -8.86
C ALA A 97 -4.40 3.61 -8.65
N SER A 98 -5.32 3.85 -9.60
CA SER A 98 -6.36 4.90 -9.51
C SER A 98 -7.34 4.71 -8.34
N ASN A 99 -7.43 3.49 -7.78
CA ASN A 99 -8.29 3.23 -6.62
C ASN A 99 -7.65 3.66 -5.28
N GLY A 100 -6.42 4.17 -5.29
CA GLY A 100 -5.71 4.52 -4.07
C GLY A 100 -5.25 3.27 -3.32
N ILE A 101 -3.97 2.97 -3.43
CA ILE A 101 -3.32 1.83 -2.80
C ILE A 101 -2.41 2.38 -1.71
N TYR A 102 -2.60 1.90 -0.49
CA TYR A 102 -1.90 2.40 0.68
C TYR A 102 -1.33 1.23 1.47
N LEU A 103 -0.11 1.38 1.97
CA LEU A 103 0.41 0.53 3.04
C LEU A 103 0.17 1.25 4.36
N VAL A 104 -0.46 0.57 5.31
CA VAL A 104 -0.72 1.11 6.64
C VAL A 104 -0.27 0.15 7.72
N ARG A 105 0.21 0.70 8.83
CA ARG A 105 0.44 -0.05 10.06
C ARG A 105 -0.88 -0.20 10.80
N SER A 106 -1.14 -1.40 11.32
CA SER A 106 -2.25 -1.65 12.23
C SER A 106 -1.76 -1.76 13.67
N GLU A 107 -2.63 -1.40 14.60
CA GLU A 107 -2.39 -1.52 16.03
C GLU A 107 -2.97 -2.86 16.51
N PRO A 108 -2.14 -3.79 17.03
CA PRO A 108 -2.65 -5.04 17.58
C PRO A 108 -3.39 -4.78 18.90
N LYS A 109 -4.48 -5.52 19.09
CA LYS A 109 -5.27 -5.64 20.32
C LYS A 109 -5.30 -7.12 20.74
N GLU A 110 -5.98 -7.42 21.84
CA GLU A 110 -6.02 -8.76 22.43
C GLU A 110 -6.64 -9.80 21.47
N ASP A 111 -7.70 -9.41 20.75
CA ASP A 111 -8.53 -10.28 19.92
C ASP A 111 -8.68 -9.81 18.46
N TYR A 112 -8.28 -8.57 18.17
CA TYR A 112 -8.33 -7.98 16.83
C TYR A 112 -7.12 -7.08 16.55
N ARG A 113 -7.04 -6.57 15.33
CA ARG A 113 -6.12 -5.50 14.93
C ARG A 113 -6.94 -4.33 14.42
N GLN A 114 -6.49 -3.11 14.65
CA GLN A 114 -7.24 -1.92 14.23
C GLN A 114 -6.42 -0.96 13.37
N ILE A 115 -7.10 -0.32 12.43
CA ILE A 115 -6.58 0.80 11.63
C ILE A 115 -7.40 2.03 11.97
N ARG A 116 -6.72 3.13 12.32
CA ARG A 116 -7.39 4.40 12.63
C ARG A 116 -7.78 5.10 11.35
N MET A 117 -9.05 5.49 11.28
CA MET A 117 -9.63 6.14 10.11
C MET A 117 -10.36 7.45 10.48
N PRO A 118 -9.67 8.49 10.99
CA PRO A 118 -10.29 9.73 11.44
C PRO A 118 -11.20 10.36 10.36
N ARG A 119 -12.33 10.93 10.79
CA ARG A 119 -13.24 11.68 9.91
C ARG A 119 -12.63 13.03 9.54
N SER A 120 -12.76 13.44 8.28
CA SER A 120 -12.50 14.83 7.91
C SER A 120 -13.50 15.77 8.59
N ARG A 121 -13.04 16.97 8.97
CA ARG A 121 -13.90 18.01 9.60
C ARG A 121 -15.00 18.54 8.68
N ASP A 122 -14.90 18.30 7.37
CA ASP A 122 -15.94 18.67 6.40
C ASP A 122 -17.03 17.60 6.32
N PHE A 123 -18.29 18.03 6.42
CA PHE A 123 -19.55 17.26 6.36
C PHE A 123 -19.75 16.40 5.10
N ARG A 124 -18.75 16.31 4.21
CA ARG A 124 -18.73 15.43 3.03
C ARG A 124 -18.03 14.08 3.32
N GLN A 125 -18.27 13.57 4.53
CA GLN A 125 -18.24 12.17 5.00
C GLN A 125 -17.28 11.18 4.33
N PHE A 126 -15.96 11.29 4.55
CA PHE A 126 -15.08 10.15 4.32
C PHE A 126 -14.12 9.94 5.50
N THR A 127 -14.10 8.73 6.02
CA THR A 127 -13.02 8.27 6.91
C THR A 127 -11.76 8.11 6.07
N ARG A 128 -10.69 8.78 6.49
CA ARG A 128 -9.39 8.73 5.82
C ARG A 128 -8.43 7.93 6.68
N LEU A 129 -7.54 7.17 6.05
CA LEU A 129 -6.44 6.54 6.79
C LEU A 129 -5.63 7.64 7.48
N ARG A 130 -5.25 7.41 8.73
CA ARG A 130 -4.44 8.36 9.48
C ARG A 130 -3.05 8.47 8.84
N GLN A 131 -2.67 9.66 8.40
CA GLN A 131 -1.46 9.87 7.59
C GLN A 131 -0.17 9.35 8.25
N GLN A 132 -0.03 9.50 9.57
CA GLN A 132 1.14 9.01 10.32
C GLN A 132 1.27 7.49 10.36
N ASP A 133 0.20 6.75 10.10
CA ASP A 133 0.20 5.29 10.08
C ASP A 133 0.44 4.77 8.65
N MET A 134 0.48 5.67 7.65
CA MET A 134 0.74 5.35 6.26
C MET A 134 2.24 5.25 5.98
N ILE A 135 2.60 4.24 5.20
CA ILE A 135 3.98 4.00 4.75
C ILE A 135 4.00 4.14 3.23
N GLU A 136 5.03 4.82 2.74
CA GLU A 136 5.18 5.03 1.31
C GLU A 136 5.54 3.73 0.59
N LEU A 137 4.86 3.49 -0.53
CA LEU A 137 5.14 2.42 -1.47
C LEU A 137 5.86 3.00 -2.71
N ASP A 138 6.90 2.32 -3.17
CA ASP A 138 7.34 2.41 -4.57
C ASP A 138 6.46 1.46 -5.39
N MET A 139 5.66 2.01 -6.29
CA MET A 139 4.73 1.25 -7.12
C MET A 139 5.13 1.34 -8.58
N ARG A 140 5.17 0.21 -9.27
CA ARG A 140 5.51 0.15 -10.70
C ARG A 140 4.53 -0.73 -11.44
N ALA A 141 4.00 -0.23 -12.55
CA ALA A 141 3.22 -1.04 -13.48
C ALA A 141 4.14 -2.07 -14.15
N ILE A 142 3.75 -3.33 -14.08
CA ILE A 142 4.46 -4.44 -14.70
C ILE A 142 3.85 -4.74 -16.08
N SER A 143 2.54 -5.01 -16.10
CA SER A 143 1.78 -5.26 -17.33
C SER A 143 0.29 -5.26 -17.01
N GLY A 144 -0.53 -4.73 -17.92
CA GLY A 144 -1.98 -4.78 -17.82
C GLY A 144 -2.52 -4.38 -16.45
N ASP A 145 -3.05 -5.36 -15.72
CA ASP A 145 -3.69 -5.22 -14.41
C ASP A 145 -2.77 -5.57 -13.22
N VAL A 146 -1.47 -5.74 -13.46
CA VAL A 146 -0.45 -6.12 -12.46
C VAL A 146 0.45 -4.94 -12.11
N LEU A 147 0.53 -4.64 -10.82
CA LEU A 147 1.46 -3.69 -10.22
C LEU A 147 2.43 -4.42 -9.30
N SER A 148 3.69 -3.99 -9.24
CA SER A 148 4.53 -4.26 -8.08
C SER A 148 4.42 -3.12 -7.08
N ALA A 149 4.46 -3.44 -5.80
CA ALA A 149 4.55 -2.47 -4.72
C ALA A 149 5.60 -2.91 -3.70
N THR A 150 6.53 -2.03 -3.36
CA THR A 150 7.56 -2.30 -2.33
C THR A 150 7.58 -1.15 -1.33
N PRO A 151 7.63 -1.40 -0.01
CA PRO A 151 7.85 -0.34 0.96
C PRO A 151 9.14 0.44 0.64
N ARG A 152 9.06 1.78 0.63
CA ARG A 152 10.25 2.60 0.35
C ARG A 152 11.32 2.42 1.42
N THR A 153 10.88 2.32 2.68
CA THR A 153 11.72 2.07 3.85
C THR A 153 11.54 0.64 4.35
N GLU A 154 12.52 0.14 5.10
CA GLU A 154 12.38 -1.14 5.78
C GLU A 154 11.32 -1.04 6.89
N LEU A 155 10.38 -1.98 6.87
CA LEU A 155 9.34 -2.15 7.86
C LEU A 155 9.94 -2.68 9.15
N LYS A 156 9.52 -2.05 10.26
CA LYS A 156 9.81 -2.55 11.60
C LYS A 156 8.93 -3.78 11.89
N PRO A 157 9.26 -4.58 12.90
CA PRO A 157 8.35 -5.62 13.36
C PRO A 157 6.97 -5.06 13.74
N GLY A 158 5.91 -5.75 13.35
CA GLY A 158 4.53 -5.36 13.61
C GLY A 158 3.52 -5.82 12.56
N GLU A 159 2.29 -5.32 12.69
CA GLU A 159 1.16 -5.68 11.85
C GLU A 159 0.87 -4.60 10.81
N TYR A 160 0.55 -5.01 9.59
CA TYR A 160 0.40 -4.15 8.43
C TYR A 160 -0.76 -4.59 7.55
N ALA A 161 -1.26 -3.67 6.73
CA ALA A 161 -2.21 -3.99 5.68
C ALA A 161 -1.96 -3.15 4.44
N ILE A 162 -2.07 -3.79 3.26
CA ILE A 162 -2.29 -3.07 2.01
C ILE A 162 -3.80 -2.79 1.91
N VAL A 163 -4.16 -1.53 1.75
CA VAL A 163 -5.54 -1.08 1.65
C VAL A 163 -5.79 -0.54 0.25
N SER A 164 -6.86 -1.02 -0.39
CA SER A 164 -7.33 -0.54 -1.69
C SER A 164 -8.81 -0.20 -1.62
N VAL A 165 -9.25 0.84 -2.32
CA VAL A 165 -10.68 1.03 -2.58
C VAL A 165 -11.13 -0.09 -3.53
N PHE A 166 -12.19 -0.81 -3.16
CA PHE A 166 -12.65 -1.98 -3.93
C PHE A 166 -13.30 -1.53 -5.24
N GLU A 167 -14.18 -0.53 -5.16
CA GLU A 167 -14.89 0.12 -6.26
C GLU A 167 -15.00 1.63 -6.01
N GLN A 168 -14.82 2.45 -7.06
CA GLN A 168 -14.80 3.92 -6.93
C GLN A 168 -16.15 4.52 -6.51
N ASN A 169 -17.22 3.78 -6.75
CA ASN A 169 -18.62 4.03 -6.40
C ASN A 169 -18.94 3.59 -4.95
N LEU A 170 -18.12 2.74 -4.33
CA LEU A 170 -18.27 2.25 -2.95
C LEU A 170 -17.08 2.65 -2.08
N ARG A 171 -16.70 3.94 -2.10
CA ARG A 171 -15.51 4.47 -1.39
C ARG A 171 -15.48 4.23 0.12
N GLN A 172 -16.63 3.88 0.70
CA GLN A 172 -16.78 3.61 2.13
C GLN A 172 -16.29 2.20 2.52
N ILE A 173 -16.27 1.27 1.57
CA ILE A 173 -15.79 -0.10 1.77
C ILE A 173 -14.44 -0.21 1.09
N ARG A 174 -13.41 -0.53 1.88
CA ARG A 174 -12.07 -0.79 1.36
C ARG A 174 -11.77 -2.27 1.52
N ALA A 175 -10.95 -2.82 0.63
CA ALA A 175 -10.33 -4.11 0.88
C ALA A 175 -9.02 -3.87 1.63
N SER A 176 -8.78 -4.69 2.65
CA SER A 176 -7.50 -4.78 3.34
C SER A 176 -6.89 -6.15 3.08
N PHE A 177 -5.57 -6.18 2.90
CA PHE A 177 -4.77 -7.39 2.71
C PHE A 177 -3.69 -7.38 3.77
N ASP A 178 -3.90 -8.13 4.84
CA ASP A 178 -3.11 -8.04 6.06
C ASP A 178 -1.94 -9.02 6.12
N PHE A 179 -0.85 -8.56 6.72
CA PHE A 179 0.37 -9.34 6.95
C PHE A 179 1.11 -8.78 8.16
N GLY A 180 1.91 -9.60 8.82
CA GLY A 180 2.82 -9.18 9.86
C GLY A 180 4.27 -9.27 9.39
N VAL A 181 5.13 -8.50 10.05
CA VAL A 181 6.59 -8.60 9.94
C VAL A 181 7.12 -9.06 11.29
N SER A 182 7.70 -10.25 11.32
CA SER A 182 8.39 -10.77 12.50
C SER A 182 9.80 -10.19 12.56
N GLY A 183 10.26 -9.78 13.75
CA GLY A 183 11.66 -9.42 13.96
C GLY A 183 12.56 -10.62 13.67
N LYS A 184 13.72 -10.36 13.04
CA LYS A 184 14.80 -11.34 12.98
C LYS A 184 15.49 -11.47 14.33
#